data_AF-A0A093ZW81-F1
#
_entry.id   AF-A0A093ZW81-F1
#
_cell.length_a   1.000
_cell.length_b   1.000
_cell.length_c   1.000
_cell.angle_alpha   90.00
_cell.angle_beta   90.00
_cell.angle_gamma   90.00
#
_symmetry.space_group_name_H-M   'P 1'
#
loop_
_entity.id
_entity.type
_entity.pdbx_description
1 polymer ?
#
loop_
_entity_poly.entity_id
_entity_poly.type
_entity_poly.pdbx_seq_one_letter_code
_entity_poly.pdbx_strand_id
1 'polypeptide(L)' 'MASAEPLENALPSKEVGIDAHDEEELANFGYKQELKRDWGLMHNFGISFSIISVITGITTLFGYGLNTGGP' A
#
# COMPACT_ATOMS: atom_id res chain seq x y z
N MET A 1 39.43 -28.44 20.76
CA MET A 1 39.91 -27.15 20.22
C MET A 1 39.55 -27.17 18.74
N ALA A 2 38.55 -26.47 18.23
CA ALA A 2 37.73 -25.34 18.69
C ALA A 2 36.26 -25.61 18.29
N SER A 3 35.29 -25.26 19.14
CA SER A 3 34.31 -24.17 18.95
C SER A 3 33.57 -24.24 17.61
N ALA A 4 32.28 -24.60 17.61
CA ALA A 4 31.16 -23.66 17.67
C ALA A 4 31.14 -22.71 16.47
N GLU A 5 30.10 -22.86 15.63
CA GLU A 5 29.15 -21.82 15.19
C GLU A 5 28.09 -22.52 14.31
N PRO A 6 26.90 -22.87 14.83
CA PRO A 6 25.79 -23.22 13.97
C PRO A 6 25.34 -21.95 13.25
N LEU A 7 25.37 -21.94 11.91
CA LEU A 7 24.93 -20.79 11.14
C LEU A 7 23.42 -20.55 11.34
N GLU A 8 23.18 -19.71 12.34
CA GLU A 8 21.97 -19.12 12.89
C GLU A 8 21.05 -18.41 11.88
N ASN A 9 21.34 -18.39 10.57
CA ASN A 9 20.78 -17.32 9.72
C ASN A 9 20.31 -17.73 8.32
N ALA A 10 19.49 -18.77 8.23
CA ALA A 10 18.72 -19.03 7.01
C ALA A 10 17.27 -19.43 7.31
N LEU A 11 16.72 -18.98 8.45
CA LEU A 11 15.28 -18.90 8.54
C LEU A 11 14.86 -17.81 7.55
N PRO A 12 13.95 -18.10 6.60
CA PRO A 12 13.34 -17.02 5.85
C PRO A 12 12.75 -16.10 6.91
N SER A 13 13.14 -14.83 6.90
CA SER A 13 12.34 -13.75 7.47
C SER A 13 11.02 -13.80 6.72
N LYS A 14 10.18 -14.76 7.09
CA LYS A 14 8.78 -14.76 6.78
C LYS A 14 8.36 -13.47 7.43
N GLU A 15 8.01 -12.50 6.60
CA GLU A 15 7.18 -11.39 7.02
C GLU A 15 5.85 -12.02 7.44
N VAL A 16 5.89 -12.68 8.61
CA VAL A 16 4.73 -13.16 9.35
C VAL A 16 4.05 -11.87 9.73
N GLY A 17 2.91 -11.65 9.08
CA GLY A 17 2.24 -10.37 9.02
C GLY A 17 2.22 -9.65 10.35
N ILE A 18 2.78 -8.44 10.33
CA ILE A 18 2.62 -7.42 11.38
C ILE A 18 1.14 -7.33 11.79
N ASP A 19 0.24 -7.48 10.82
CA ASP A 19 -1.21 -7.47 11.05
C ASP A 19 -1.69 -8.57 12.02
N ALA A 20 -1.13 -9.78 11.99
CA ALA A 20 -1.55 -10.87 12.88
C ALA A 20 -1.06 -10.65 14.32
N HIS A 21 0.14 -10.08 14.47
CA HIS A 21 0.68 -9.72 15.78
C HIS A 21 -0.09 -8.53 16.39
N ASP A 22 -0.41 -7.52 15.58
CA ASP A 22 -1.22 -6.36 16.00
C ASP A 22 -2.65 -6.78 16.39
N GLU A 23 -3.25 -7.73 15.67
CA GLU A 23 -4.57 -8.30 16.00
C GLU A 23 -4.58 -9.02 17.35
N GLU A 24 -3.56 -9.83 17.62
CA GLU A 24 -3.40 -10.52 18.89
C GLU A 24 -3.15 -9.54 20.05
N GLU A 25 -2.38 -8.48 19.81
CA GLU A 25 -2.11 -7.44 20.81
C GLU A 25 -3.36 -6.63 21.16
N LEU A 26 -4.15 -6.22 20.16
CA LEU A 26 -5.44 -5.57 20.38
C LEU A 26 -6.43 -6.48 21.12
N ALA A 27 -6.48 -7.76 20.74
CA ALA A 27 -7.33 -8.74 21.40
C ALA A 27 -6.96 -8.92 22.88
N ASN A 28 -5.66 -8.86 23.22
CA ASN A 28 -5.18 -8.91 24.60
C ASN A 28 -5.58 -7.69 25.44
N PHE A 29 -5.79 -6.54 24.80
CA PHE A 29 -6.36 -5.34 25.43
C PHE A 29 -7.90 -5.32 25.44
N GLY A 30 -8.55 -6.38 24.95
CA GLY A 30 -10.01 -6.47 24.86
C GLY A 30 -10.60 -5.69 23.69
N TYR A 31 -9.78 -5.21 22.75
CA TYR A 31 -10.20 -4.52 21.55
C TYR A 31 -10.26 -5.46 20.35
N LYS A 32 -11.28 -5.28 19.50
CA LYS A 32 -11.40 -5.98 18.23
C LYS A 32 -10.68 -5.17 17.15
N GLN A 33 -9.84 -5.79 16.32
CA GLN A 33 -9.25 -5.12 15.16
C GLN A 33 -10.34 -4.71 14.16
N GLU A 34 -10.59 -3.41 14.04
CA GLU A 34 -11.59 -2.84 13.12
C GLU A 34 -10.97 -2.29 11.83
N LEU A 35 -9.64 -2.14 11.79
CA LEU A 35 -8.92 -1.63 10.62
C LEU A 35 -8.84 -2.71 9.54
N LYS A 36 -9.76 -2.66 8.58
CA LYS A 36 -9.69 -3.51 7.38
C LYS A 36 -8.61 -2.96 6.44
N ARG A 37 -7.44 -3.59 6.44
CA ARG A 37 -6.35 -3.33 5.49
C ARG A 37 -6.61 -3.86 4.07
N ASP A 38 -7.84 -4.26 3.77
CA ASP A 38 -8.25 -4.59 2.41
C ASP A 38 -8.54 -3.32 1.60
N TRP A 39 -7.49 -2.80 0.95
CA TRP A 39 -7.68 -1.94 -0.22
C TRP A 39 -8.15 -2.87 -1.34
N GLY A 40 -9.45 -3.14 -1.37
CA GLY A 40 -10.04 -4.07 -2.33
C GLY A 40 -9.77 -3.64 -3.78
N LEU A 41 -10.01 -4.57 -4.71
CA LEU A 41 -9.83 -4.35 -6.15
C LEU A 41 -10.57 -3.09 -6.65
N MET A 42 -11.78 -2.84 -6.13
CA MET A 42 -12.58 -1.67 -6.49
C MET A 42 -11.99 -0.35 -5.96
N HIS A 43 -11.35 -0.35 -4.79
CA HIS A 43 -10.71 0.85 -4.24
C HIS A 43 -9.49 1.24 -5.09
N ASN A 44 -8.64 0.26 -5.44
CA ASN A 44 -7.51 0.47 -6.34
C ASN A 44 -7.94 0.89 -7.76
N PHE A 45 -9.04 0.33 -8.26
CA PHE A 45 -9.63 0.75 -9.54
C PHE A 45 -10.10 2.21 -9.49
N GLY A 46 -10.81 2.60 -8.42
CA GLY A 46 -11.29 3.98 -8.24
C GLY A 46 -10.16 5.00 -8.15
N ILE A 47 -9.09 4.70 -7.41
CA ILE A 47 -7.92 5.58 -7.31
C ILE A 47 -7.24 5.74 -8.66
N SER A 48 -7.03 4.63 -9.38
CA SER A 48 -6.40 4.66 -10.71
C SER A 48 -7.23 5.47 -11.72
N PHE A 49 -8.55 5.25 -11.73
CA PHE A 49 -9.48 6.02 -12.57
C PHE A 49 -9.44 7.52 -12.25
N SER A 50 -9.41 7.88 -10.96
CA SER A 50 -9.32 9.28 -10.51
C SER A 50 -8.05 9.97 -11.03
N ILE A 51 -6.89 9.32 -10.91
CA ILE A 51 -5.61 9.86 -11.37
C ILE A 51 -5.60 10.05 -12.89
N ILE A 52 -6.02 9.02 -13.65
CA ILE A 52 -6.06 9.09 -15.11
C ILE A 52 -7.01 10.21 -15.57
N SER A 53 -8.18 10.33 -14.94
CA SER A 53 -9.17 11.37 -15.25
C SER A 53 -8.61 12.78 -15.09
N VAL A 54 -7.93 13.06 -13.96
CA VAL A 54 -7.32 14.37 -13.70
C VAL A 54 -6.19 14.68 -14.69
N ILE A 55 -5.28 13.74 -14.93
CA ILE A 55 -4.16 13.94 -15.85
C ILE A 55 -4.68 14.19 -17.27
N THR A 56 -5.64 13.39 -17.73
CA THR A 56 -6.24 13.53 -19.06
C THR A 56 -6.98 14.87 -19.18
N GLY A 57 -7.76 15.23 -18.18
CA GLY A 57 -8.52 16.48 -18.14
C GLY A 57 -7.61 17.70 -18.19
N ILE A 58 -6.57 17.75 -17.36
CA ILE A 58 -5.62 18.88 -17.33
C ILE A 58 -4.80 18.93 -18.62
N THR A 59 -4.30 17.80 -19.12
CA THR A 59 -3.50 17.78 -20.36
C THR A 59 -4.32 18.27 -21.56
N THR A 60 -5.58 17.82 -21.65
CA THR A 60 -6.50 18.24 -22.72
C THR A 60 -6.84 19.71 -22.56
N LEU A 61 -7.18 20.17 -21.35
CA LEU A 61 -7.55 21.56 -21.10
C LEU A 61 -6.36 22.51 -21.28
N PHE A 62 -5.15 22.09 -20.93
CA PHE A 62 -3.92 22.84 -21.16
C PHE A 62 -3.63 22.96 -22.66
N GLY A 63 -3.69 21.85 -23.41
CA GLY A 63 -3.55 21.87 -24.86
C GLY A 63 -4.63 22.69 -25.56
N TYR A 64 -5.88 22.57 -25.10
CA TYR A 64 -7.02 23.37 -25.58
C TYR A 64 -6.87 24.85 -25.23
N GLY A 65 -6.38 25.16 -24.02
CA GLY A 65 -6.10 26.51 -23.56
C GLY A 65 -5.02 27.20 -24.40
N LEU A 66 -3.93 26.49 -24.70
CA LEU A 66 -2.88 27.01 -25.60
C LEU A 66 -3.37 27.19 -27.05
N ASN A 67 -4.24 26.30 -27.55
CA ASN A 67 -4.77 26.41 -28.91
C ASN A 67 -5.86 27.49 -29.05
N THR A 68 -6.70 27.68 -28.03
CA THR A 68 -7.88 28.56 -28.11
C THR A 68 -7.64 29.93 -27.48
N GLY A 69 -6.72 30.01 -26.50
CA GLY A 69 -6.30 31.25 -25.85
C GLY A 69 -5.10 31.94 -26.51
N GLY A 70 -4.38 31.24 -27.40
CA GLY A 70 -3.09 31.69 -27.95
C GLY A 70 -1.91 31.43 -27.00
N PRO A 71 -0.65 31.50 -27.50
CA PRO A 71 0.55 31.44 -26.66
C PRO A 71 0.67 32.60 -25.67
#